data_AF-A0A0U2UXL4-F1
#
_entry.id   AF-A0A0U2UXL4-F1
#
_cell.length_a   1.000
_cell.length_b   1.000
_cell.length_c   1.000
_cell.angle_alpha   90.00
_cell.angle_beta   90.00
_cell.angle_gamma   90.00
#
_symmetry.space_group_name_H-M   'P 1'
#
loop_
_entity.id
_entity.type
_entity.pdbx_description
1 polymer ?
#
loop_
_entity_poly.entity_id
_entity_poly.type
_entity_poly.pdbx_seq_one_letter_code
_entity_poly.pdbx_strand_id
1 'polypeptide(L)'
;MTAGTAPLLNIYLLAGVKTQVASFAECCRKLDALFREEGREPRIFVLMPYGDYTRRLLRQLSEVSTDVPYRSVLGRVGGRTAADFIRSTYRFGPLLLIGHSGGGAAAYQAARMLPDVSRRGDVRIVQIGSPKVPIDPSFRDRVGYFYAIDPDGRTADRISRLGSWGGWRRGRYALPRWDRMKFAPGLVEGLPVMGGHADYFRHEPDFTDADSICNLDKTIRIIRSWLKDWG
;
A
#
# COMPACT_ATOMS: atom_id res chain seq x y z
N MET A 1 31.58 24.45 -1.49
CA MET A 1 30.69 23.34 -1.11
C MET A 1 29.58 23.28 -2.15
N THR A 2 29.66 22.35 -3.10
CA THR A 2 28.59 22.13 -4.08
C THR A 2 27.39 21.56 -3.33
N ALA A 3 26.27 22.29 -3.29
CA ALA A 3 25.01 21.76 -2.82
C ALA A 3 24.68 20.52 -3.65
N GLY A 4 24.86 19.33 -3.08
CA GLY A 4 24.45 18.09 -3.72
C GLY A 4 22.94 18.10 -3.88
N THR A 5 22.44 17.84 -5.08
CA THR A 5 21.00 17.73 -5.34
C THR A 5 20.41 16.64 -4.43
N ALA A 6 19.35 16.97 -3.70
CA ALA A 6 18.64 16.03 -2.84
C ALA A 6 18.26 14.75 -3.62
N PRO A 7 18.40 13.55 -3.03
CA PRO A 7 18.08 12.30 -3.70
C PRO A 7 16.59 12.23 -4.05
N LEU A 8 16.32 11.86 -5.30
CA LEU A 8 14.97 11.73 -5.82
C LEU A 8 14.24 10.53 -5.20
N LEU A 9 13.00 10.73 -4.75
CA LEU A 9 12.09 9.68 -4.28
C LEU A 9 10.83 9.67 -5.13
N ASN A 10 10.51 8.55 -5.78
CA ASN A 10 9.30 8.42 -6.57
C ASN A 10 8.20 7.78 -5.70
N ILE A 11 7.08 8.48 -5.51
CA ILE A 11 5.96 8.03 -4.68
C ILE A 11 4.72 7.88 -5.57
N TYR A 12 4.08 6.72 -5.50
CA TYR A 12 2.83 6.45 -6.21
C TYR A 12 1.77 6.06 -5.18
N LEU A 13 0.70 6.86 -5.08
CA LEU A 13 -0.48 6.54 -4.31
C LEU A 13 -1.49 5.84 -5.21
N LEU A 14 -1.87 4.61 -4.88
CA LEU A 14 -2.80 3.81 -5.64
C LEU A 14 -4.12 3.71 -4.88
N ALA A 15 -5.15 4.29 -5.47
CA ALA A 15 -6.48 4.28 -4.92
C ALA A 15 -7.18 2.91 -5.07
N GLY A 16 -8.20 2.71 -4.24
CA GLY A 16 -9.12 1.60 -4.36
C GLY A 16 -10.17 1.80 -5.43
N VAL A 17 -11.38 1.29 -5.16
CA VAL A 17 -12.55 1.45 -6.03
C VAL A 17 -13.34 2.70 -5.60
N LYS A 18 -14.09 3.28 -6.54
CA LYS A 18 -14.97 4.43 -6.29
C LYS A 18 -14.32 5.63 -5.58
N THR A 19 -13.02 5.80 -5.74
CA THR A 19 -12.26 6.87 -5.06
C THR A 19 -12.21 8.13 -5.94
N GLN A 20 -12.14 9.29 -5.29
CA GLN A 20 -11.88 10.58 -5.95
C GLN A 20 -10.41 10.97 -5.76
N VAL A 21 -9.80 11.60 -6.76
CA VAL A 21 -8.38 12.01 -6.69
C VAL A 21 -8.17 13.02 -5.55
N ALA A 22 -9.13 13.94 -5.36
CA ALA A 22 -9.10 14.94 -4.30
C ALA A 22 -8.96 14.34 -2.89
N SER A 23 -9.42 13.10 -2.67
CA SER A 23 -9.30 12.41 -1.38
C SER A 23 -7.85 12.17 -0.94
N PHE A 24 -6.87 12.26 -1.86
CA PHE A 24 -5.45 12.09 -1.56
C PHE A 24 -4.67 13.41 -1.51
N ALA A 25 -5.30 14.56 -1.76
CA ALA A 25 -4.59 15.84 -1.89
C ALA A 25 -3.79 16.18 -0.62
N GLU A 26 -4.43 16.09 0.55
CA GLU A 26 -3.79 16.38 1.83
C GLU A 26 -2.72 15.34 2.20
N CYS A 27 -2.95 14.07 1.85
CA CYS A 27 -1.94 13.02 2.00
C CYS A 27 -0.68 13.31 1.18
N CYS A 28 -0.84 13.73 -0.08
CA CYS A 28 0.28 14.11 -0.94
C CYS A 28 1.05 15.30 -0.34
N ARG A 29 0.35 16.32 0.17
CA ARG A 29 0.96 17.49 0.81
C ARG A 29 1.80 17.09 2.03
N LYS A 30 1.28 16.21 2.89
CA LYS A 30 2.01 15.74 4.08
C LYS A 30 3.19 14.83 3.74
N LEU A 31 3.06 13.96 2.74
CA LEU A 31 4.17 13.12 2.27
C LEU A 31 5.28 13.98 1.64
N ASP A 32 4.93 14.99 0.84
CA ASP A 32 5.90 15.92 0.26
C ASP A 32 6.67 16.66 1.35
N ALA A 33 5.97 17.28 2.30
CA ALA A 33 6.59 17.97 3.43
C ALA A 33 7.50 17.02 4.24
N LEU A 34 6.99 15.85 4.61
CA LEU A 34 7.73 14.85 5.38
C LEU A 34 9.08 14.49 4.74
N PHE A 35 9.07 14.12 3.46
CA PHE A 35 10.29 13.64 2.82
C PHE A 35 11.22 14.78 2.41
N ARG A 36 10.71 16.00 2.18
CA ARG A 36 11.54 17.20 2.03
C ARG A 36 12.27 17.57 3.31
N GLU A 37 11.60 17.48 4.46
CA GLU A 37 12.24 17.66 5.79
C GLU A 37 13.35 16.63 6.04
N GLU A 38 13.22 15.42 5.47
CA GLU A 38 14.25 14.37 5.48
C GLU A 38 15.32 14.55 4.40
N GLY A 39 15.33 15.69 3.69
CA GLY A 39 16.36 16.05 2.71
C GLY A 39 16.23 15.32 1.38
N ARG A 40 15.04 14.79 1.04
CA ARG A 40 14.76 14.11 -0.23
C ARG A 40 13.92 14.99 -1.14
N GLU A 41 13.89 14.68 -2.44
CA GLU A 41 13.04 15.35 -3.42
C GLU A 41 11.90 14.42 -3.87
N PRO A 42 10.68 14.57 -3.34
CA PRO A 42 9.57 13.68 -3.65
C PRO A 42 8.95 14.00 -5.01
N ARG A 43 8.66 12.97 -5.80
CA ARG A 43 7.78 13.05 -6.99
C ARG A 43 6.58 12.16 -6.77
N ILE A 44 5.44 12.78 -6.52
CA ILE A 44 4.22 12.11 -6.06
C ILE A 44 3.20 12.03 -7.19
N PHE A 45 2.66 10.83 -7.42
CA PHE A 45 1.59 10.57 -8.39
C PHE A 45 0.41 9.87 -7.72
N VAL A 46 -0.81 10.26 -8.06
CA VAL A 46 -2.04 9.57 -7.63
C VAL A 46 -2.63 8.79 -8.79
N LEU A 47 -2.83 7.49 -8.58
CA LEU A 47 -3.30 6.54 -9.59
C LEU A 47 -4.65 5.96 -9.18
N MET A 48 -5.50 5.76 -10.17
CA MET A 48 -6.79 5.10 -10.05
C MET A 48 -6.73 3.79 -10.86
N PRO A 49 -6.09 2.73 -10.34
CA PRO A 49 -5.78 1.52 -11.13
C PRO A 49 -7.03 0.80 -11.65
N TYR A 50 -8.16 0.98 -10.98
CA TYR A 50 -9.48 0.45 -11.36
C TYR A 50 -10.41 1.55 -11.92
N GLY A 51 -9.87 2.73 -12.21
CA GLY A 51 -10.61 3.95 -12.54
C GLY A 51 -11.27 4.64 -11.34
N ASP A 52 -11.93 5.76 -11.61
CA ASP A 52 -12.41 6.69 -10.59
C ASP A 52 -13.86 6.41 -10.14
N TYR A 53 -14.43 7.35 -9.39
CA TYR A 53 -15.81 7.32 -8.90
C TYR A 53 -16.89 7.27 -10.00
N THR A 54 -16.57 7.63 -11.25
CA THR A 54 -17.54 7.64 -12.36
C THR A 54 -17.78 6.24 -12.94
N ARG A 55 -16.82 5.32 -12.81
CA ARG A 55 -16.96 3.95 -13.32
C ARG A 55 -17.88 3.08 -12.44
N ARG A 56 -18.46 2.03 -13.02
CA ARG A 56 -19.37 1.11 -12.33
C ARG A 56 -18.63 0.31 -11.26
N LEU A 57 -19.12 0.37 -10.01
CA LEU A 57 -18.49 -0.29 -8.85
C LEU A 57 -18.29 -1.80 -9.06
N LEU A 58 -19.30 -2.51 -9.54
CA LEU A 58 -19.23 -3.97 -9.75
C LEU A 58 -18.09 -4.36 -10.72
N ARG A 59 -17.86 -3.54 -11.74
CA ARG A 59 -16.75 -3.76 -12.67
C ARG A 59 -15.40 -3.54 -12.00
N GLN A 60 -15.27 -2.48 -11.20
CA GLN A 60 -14.05 -2.23 -10.44
C GLN A 60 -13.78 -3.36 -9.45
N LEU A 61 -14.79 -3.86 -8.74
CA LEU A 61 -14.66 -5.01 -7.83
C LEU A 61 -14.23 -6.28 -8.56
N SER A 62 -14.78 -6.55 -9.74
CA SER A 62 -14.34 -7.66 -10.60
C SER A 62 -12.91 -7.47 -11.10
N GLU A 63 -12.45 -6.24 -11.30
CA GLU A 63 -11.06 -5.97 -11.68
C GLU A 63 -10.13 -6.16 -10.46
N VAL A 64 -10.52 -5.71 -9.26
CA VAL A 64 -9.77 -5.95 -8.01
C VAL A 64 -9.60 -7.45 -7.74
N SER A 65 -10.64 -8.25 -7.95
CA SER A 65 -10.59 -9.69 -7.67
C SER A 65 -9.53 -10.43 -8.48
N THR A 66 -9.11 -9.89 -9.63
CA THR A 66 -8.01 -10.43 -10.43
C THR A 66 -6.63 -10.20 -9.82
N ASP A 67 -6.48 -9.18 -8.96
CA ASP A 67 -5.20 -8.79 -8.35
C ASP A 67 -4.95 -9.46 -6.99
N VAL A 68 -5.95 -10.14 -6.40
CA VAL A 68 -5.83 -10.80 -5.08
C VAL A 68 -5.16 -12.19 -5.12
N PRO A 69 -5.39 -13.06 -6.13
CA PRO A 69 -4.82 -14.40 -6.15
C PRO A 69 -3.29 -14.44 -6.33
N TYR A 70 -2.64 -15.42 -5.68
CA TYR A 70 -1.18 -15.60 -5.77
C TYR A 70 -0.69 -16.08 -7.15
N ARG A 71 -1.38 -17.07 -7.74
CA ARG A 71 -0.81 -17.98 -8.75
C ARG A 71 -0.87 -17.47 -10.18
N SER A 72 -1.78 -16.56 -10.53
CA SER A 72 -1.89 -16.03 -11.89
C SER A 72 -1.41 -14.59 -11.95
N VAL A 73 -0.46 -14.30 -12.82
CA VAL A 73 -0.11 -12.94 -13.28
C VAL A 73 -1.07 -12.49 -14.39
N LEU A 74 -1.66 -13.46 -15.11
CA LEU A 74 -2.64 -13.20 -16.14
C LEU A 74 -3.92 -12.64 -15.51
N GLY A 75 -4.44 -11.59 -16.12
CA GLY A 75 -5.69 -10.95 -15.73
C GLY A 75 -5.56 -9.85 -14.67
N ARG A 76 -4.37 -9.58 -14.10
CA ARG A 76 -4.13 -8.54 -13.07
C ARG A 76 -4.34 -7.12 -13.59
N VAL A 77 -5.59 -6.66 -13.64
CA VAL A 77 -5.97 -5.41 -14.31
C VAL A 77 -5.34 -4.21 -13.62
N GLY A 78 -5.54 -4.04 -12.31
CA GLY A 78 -5.05 -2.88 -11.59
C GLY A 78 -3.52 -2.86 -11.49
N GLY A 79 -2.93 -4.03 -11.22
CA GLY A 79 -1.47 -4.19 -11.21
C GLY A 79 -0.81 -3.83 -12.54
N ARG A 80 -1.42 -4.23 -13.66
CA ARG A 80 -0.91 -3.90 -15.01
C ARG A 80 -1.05 -2.41 -15.31
N THR A 81 -2.23 -1.83 -15.09
CA THR A 81 -2.47 -0.39 -15.28
C THR A 81 -1.47 0.45 -14.50
N ALA A 82 -1.23 0.10 -13.23
CA ALA A 82 -0.25 0.78 -12.39
C ALA A 82 1.19 0.57 -12.88
N ALA A 83 1.58 -0.65 -13.25
CA ALA A 83 2.92 -0.93 -13.77
C ALA A 83 3.21 -0.14 -15.06
N ASP A 84 2.25 -0.07 -15.98
CA ASP A 84 2.39 0.66 -17.24
C ASP A 84 2.57 2.16 -17.01
N PHE A 85 1.79 2.76 -16.09
CA PHE A 85 1.95 4.16 -15.69
C PHE A 85 3.30 4.42 -14.99
N ILE A 86 3.72 3.53 -14.10
CA ILE A 86 5.01 3.66 -13.43
C ILE A 86 6.14 3.59 -14.47
N ARG A 87 6.11 2.67 -15.44
CA ARG A 87 7.14 2.59 -16.50
C ARG A 87 7.28 3.89 -17.29
N SER A 88 6.20 4.60 -17.57
CA SER A 88 6.26 5.84 -18.36
C SER A 88 6.71 7.07 -17.57
N THR A 89 6.51 7.07 -16.25
CA THR A 89 6.72 8.26 -15.39
C THR A 89 7.93 8.14 -14.46
N TYR A 90 8.32 6.91 -14.12
CA TYR A 90 9.46 6.61 -13.27
C TYR A 90 10.76 7.16 -13.89
N ARG A 91 11.69 7.51 -13.01
CA ARG A 91 13.01 8.00 -13.39
C ARG A 91 14.07 7.10 -12.75
N PHE A 92 14.75 7.59 -11.74
CA PHE A 92 15.76 6.86 -10.98
C PHE A 92 15.51 7.10 -9.49
N GLY A 93 16.25 6.39 -8.64
CA GLY A 93 16.13 6.48 -7.20
C GLY A 93 15.06 5.54 -6.61
N PRO A 94 14.83 5.61 -5.30
CA PRO A 94 13.89 4.72 -4.61
C PRO A 94 12.43 4.90 -5.08
N LEU A 95 11.65 3.83 -4.93
CA LEU A 95 10.25 3.75 -5.33
C LEU A 95 9.38 3.38 -4.14
N LEU A 96 8.46 4.26 -3.75
CA LEU A 96 7.44 4.02 -2.75
C LEU A 96 6.08 3.83 -3.42
N LEU A 97 5.45 2.68 -3.21
CA LEU A 97 4.07 2.42 -3.64
C LEU A 97 3.17 2.38 -2.41
N ILE A 98 2.19 3.27 -2.32
CA ILE A 98 1.23 3.33 -1.21
C ILE A 98 -0.16 3.03 -1.76
N GLY A 99 -0.68 1.84 -1.45
CA GLY A 99 -1.99 1.43 -1.94
C GLY A 99 -3.04 1.36 -0.84
N HIS A 100 -4.20 1.94 -1.09
CA HIS A 100 -5.37 1.85 -0.21
C HIS A 100 -6.42 0.89 -0.76
N SER A 101 -7.05 0.10 0.10
CA SER A 101 -8.09 -0.85 -0.33
C SER A 101 -7.57 -1.77 -1.45
N GLY A 102 -8.32 -1.98 -2.53
CA GLY A 102 -7.85 -2.68 -3.74
C GLY A 102 -6.57 -2.11 -4.33
N GLY A 103 -6.28 -0.82 -4.16
CA GLY A 103 -5.04 -0.19 -4.61
C GLY A 103 -3.79 -0.80 -3.98
N GLY A 104 -3.87 -1.36 -2.77
CA GLY A 104 -2.77 -2.11 -2.16
C GLY A 104 -2.48 -3.43 -2.86
N ALA A 105 -3.52 -4.10 -3.40
CA ALA A 105 -3.31 -5.26 -4.26
C ALA A 105 -2.65 -4.83 -5.58
N ALA A 106 -3.17 -3.80 -6.24
CA ALA A 106 -2.57 -3.24 -7.45
C ALA A 106 -1.10 -2.83 -7.24
N ALA A 107 -0.77 -2.18 -6.13
CA ALA A 107 0.58 -1.71 -5.81
C ALA A 107 1.58 -2.87 -5.75
N TYR A 108 1.22 -3.92 -5.00
CA TYR A 108 2.05 -5.12 -4.90
C TYR A 108 2.19 -5.83 -6.25
N GLN A 109 1.09 -5.96 -7.01
CA GLN A 109 1.14 -6.57 -8.32
C GLN A 109 1.97 -5.77 -9.33
N ALA A 110 1.90 -4.44 -9.27
CA ALA A 110 2.70 -3.56 -10.11
C ALA A 110 4.19 -3.75 -9.83
N ALA A 111 4.61 -3.76 -8.55
CA ALA A 111 6.00 -4.01 -8.18
C ALA A 111 6.53 -5.34 -8.74
N ARG A 112 5.73 -6.43 -8.67
CA ARG A 112 6.09 -7.72 -9.26
C ARG A 112 6.29 -7.69 -10.77
N MET A 113 5.61 -6.77 -11.47
CA MET A 113 5.72 -6.59 -12.92
C MET A 113 6.86 -5.63 -13.31
N LEU A 114 7.56 -5.04 -12.35
CA LEU A 114 8.66 -4.10 -12.56
C LEU A 114 9.99 -4.69 -12.07
N PRO A 115 10.46 -5.83 -12.64
CA PRO A 115 11.63 -6.54 -12.12
C PRO A 115 12.91 -5.70 -12.22
N ASP A 116 13.07 -4.88 -13.27
CA ASP A 116 14.26 -4.05 -13.42
C ASP A 116 14.30 -2.94 -12.37
N VAL A 117 13.17 -2.30 -12.07
CA VAL A 117 13.06 -1.29 -11.02
C VAL A 117 13.26 -1.94 -9.64
N SER A 118 12.69 -3.13 -9.44
CA SER A 118 12.76 -3.87 -8.18
C SER A 118 14.13 -4.50 -7.90
N ARG A 119 14.95 -4.71 -8.94
CA ARG A 119 16.33 -5.21 -8.83
C ARG A 119 17.36 -4.09 -8.75
N ARG A 120 17.14 -2.96 -9.45
CA ARG A 120 18.09 -1.84 -9.53
C ARG A 120 17.85 -0.75 -8.47
N GLY A 121 16.66 -0.70 -7.87
CA GLY A 121 16.29 0.28 -6.87
C GLY A 121 15.64 -0.36 -5.65
N ASP A 122 15.65 0.36 -4.53
CA ASP A 122 14.92 -0.05 -3.34
C ASP A 122 13.44 0.30 -3.52
N VAL A 123 12.59 -0.74 -3.53
CA VAL A 123 11.14 -0.61 -3.66
C VAL A 123 10.51 -0.90 -2.31
N ARG A 124 9.63 -0.03 -1.83
CA ARG A 124 8.80 -0.25 -0.66
C ARG A 124 7.32 -0.17 -1.03
N ILE A 125 6.53 -1.06 -0.45
CA ILE A 125 5.12 -1.22 -0.75
C ILE A 125 4.34 -1.13 0.56
N VAL A 126 3.51 -0.10 0.67
CA VAL A 126 2.59 0.10 1.78
C VAL A 126 1.20 -0.35 1.33
N GLN A 127 0.57 -1.25 2.09
CA GLN A 127 -0.83 -1.66 1.90
C GLN A 127 -1.67 -1.16 3.07
N ILE A 128 -2.68 -0.33 2.81
CA ILE A 128 -3.53 0.30 3.85
C ILE A 128 -4.96 -0.18 3.65
N GLY A 129 -5.51 -0.89 4.64
CA GLY A 129 -6.88 -1.41 4.60
C GLY A 129 -7.13 -2.35 3.41
N SER A 130 -6.11 -3.01 2.89
CA SER A 130 -6.19 -3.74 1.62
C SER A 130 -6.65 -5.20 1.79
N PRO A 131 -7.24 -5.84 0.76
CA PRO A 131 -7.42 -7.29 0.80
C PRO A 131 -6.06 -7.99 0.92
N LYS A 132 -6.01 -9.14 1.58
CA LYS A 132 -4.78 -9.91 1.78
C LYS A 132 -4.35 -10.58 0.49
N VAL A 133 -3.23 -10.13 -0.06
CA VAL A 133 -2.56 -10.74 -1.20
C VAL A 133 -1.35 -11.52 -0.70
N PRO A 134 -1.15 -12.80 -1.10
CA PRO A 134 0.06 -13.54 -0.75
C PRO A 134 1.32 -12.87 -1.29
N ILE A 135 2.22 -12.52 -0.38
CA ILE A 135 3.50 -11.87 -0.67
C ILE A 135 4.56 -12.91 -1.00
N ASP A 136 5.22 -12.72 -2.14
CA ASP A 136 6.37 -13.51 -2.57
C ASP A 136 7.48 -13.33 -1.54
N PRO A 137 8.16 -14.40 -1.09
CA PRO A 137 9.19 -14.29 -0.07
C PRO A 137 10.27 -13.24 -0.36
N SER A 138 10.62 -13.02 -1.64
CA SER A 138 11.59 -12.00 -2.05
C SER A 138 11.14 -10.55 -1.83
N PHE A 139 9.84 -10.33 -1.64
CA PHE A 139 9.26 -9.03 -1.34
C PHE A 139 8.91 -8.84 0.14
N ARG A 140 9.01 -9.88 0.99
CA ARG A 140 8.48 -9.85 2.35
C ARG A 140 8.90 -8.60 3.12
N ASP A 141 10.19 -8.33 3.19
CA ASP A 141 10.75 -7.21 3.98
C ASP A 141 10.54 -5.84 3.31
N ARG A 142 9.95 -5.85 2.11
CA ARG A 142 9.63 -4.66 1.31
C ARG A 142 8.15 -4.30 1.38
N VAL A 143 7.33 -5.08 2.08
CA VAL A 143 5.88 -4.85 2.20
C VAL A 143 5.48 -4.62 3.66
N GLY A 144 4.86 -3.47 3.91
CA GLY A 144 4.20 -3.11 5.16
C GLY A 144 2.69 -3.12 4.96
N TYR A 145 1.96 -3.74 5.88
CA TYR A 145 0.52 -3.87 5.81
C TYR A 145 -0.14 -3.32 7.08
N PHE A 146 -0.98 -2.32 6.89
CA PHE A 146 -1.63 -1.56 7.94
C PHE A 146 -3.15 -1.68 7.82
N TYR A 147 -3.84 -1.93 8.92
CA TYR A 147 -5.29 -2.13 8.92
C TYR A 147 -5.95 -1.52 10.16
N ALA A 148 -7.19 -1.07 10.03
CA ALA A 148 -7.92 -0.43 11.11
C ALA A 148 -8.24 -1.44 12.21
N ILE A 149 -8.01 -1.02 13.46
CA ILE A 149 -8.42 -1.74 14.67
C ILE A 149 -9.39 -0.90 15.49
N ASP A 150 -10.28 -1.58 16.21
CA ASP A 150 -11.15 -0.98 17.22
C ASP A 150 -10.39 -0.79 18.56
N PRO A 151 -11.00 -0.15 19.58
CA PRO A 151 -10.36 0.04 20.89
C PRO A 151 -9.94 -1.26 21.60
N ASP A 152 -10.55 -2.39 21.26
CA ASP A 152 -10.19 -3.72 21.79
C ASP A 152 -9.05 -4.37 20.99
N GLY A 153 -8.50 -3.67 19.99
CA GLY A 153 -7.43 -4.16 19.11
C GLY A 153 -7.90 -5.15 18.03
N ARG A 154 -9.22 -5.33 17.84
CA ARG A 154 -9.75 -6.24 16.83
C ARG A 154 -9.85 -5.53 15.49
N THR A 155 -9.68 -6.27 14.39
CA THR A 155 -9.78 -5.72 13.03
C THR A 155 -11.16 -5.09 12.80
N ALA A 156 -11.21 -3.77 12.64
CA ALA A 156 -12.41 -3.00 12.28
C ALA A 156 -12.63 -2.96 10.75
N ASP A 157 -11.56 -3.16 9.96
CA ASP A 157 -11.63 -3.13 8.50
C ASP A 157 -12.12 -4.46 7.90
N ARG A 158 -13.30 -4.43 7.25
CA ARG A 158 -13.86 -5.60 6.56
C ARG A 158 -13.07 -6.00 5.32
N ILE A 159 -12.47 -5.05 4.61
CA ILE A 159 -11.67 -5.32 3.40
C ILE A 159 -10.40 -6.07 3.77
N SER A 160 -9.78 -5.73 4.90
CA SER A 160 -8.63 -6.47 5.44
C SER A 160 -8.94 -7.92 5.84
N ARG A 161 -10.20 -8.34 5.87
CA ARG A 161 -10.58 -9.75 6.10
C ARG A 161 -10.64 -10.57 4.82
N LEU A 162 -10.64 -9.93 3.66
CA LEU A 162 -10.70 -10.58 2.36
C LEU A 162 -9.33 -11.14 1.96
N GLY A 163 -9.33 -12.20 1.15
CA GLY A 163 -8.12 -12.87 0.72
C GLY A 163 -7.45 -13.66 1.84
N SER A 164 -6.18 -14.04 1.64
CA SER A 164 -5.42 -14.82 2.62
C SER A 164 -3.93 -14.66 2.37
N TRP A 165 -3.11 -14.72 3.42
CA TRP A 165 -1.67 -14.95 3.33
C TRP A 165 -1.29 -16.41 3.55
N GLY A 166 -2.29 -17.25 3.78
CA GLY A 166 -2.07 -18.62 4.22
C GLY A 166 -1.51 -19.53 3.12
N GLY A 167 -0.85 -20.59 3.54
CA GLY A 167 -0.44 -21.65 2.66
C GLY A 167 0.11 -22.86 3.40
N TRP A 168 0.23 -23.98 2.68
CA TRP A 168 0.76 -25.22 3.21
C TRP A 168 2.26 -25.13 3.49
N ARG A 169 2.70 -25.43 4.70
CA ARG A 169 4.10 -25.67 5.07
C ARG A 169 4.29 -27.15 5.41
N ARG A 170 5.50 -27.66 5.17
CA ARG A 170 5.89 -28.99 5.62
C ARG A 170 6.11 -28.93 7.14
N GLY A 171 5.35 -29.71 7.90
CA GLY A 171 5.45 -29.78 9.36
C GLY A 171 6.53 -30.76 9.84
N ARG A 172 6.64 -30.89 11.17
CA ARG A 172 7.44 -31.95 11.81
C ARG A 172 6.86 -33.31 11.37
N TYR A 173 7.72 -34.25 10.98
CA TYR A 173 7.35 -35.55 10.38
C TYR A 173 6.74 -35.48 8.96
N ALA A 174 7.03 -34.43 8.19
CA ALA A 174 6.58 -34.26 6.80
C ALA A 174 5.07 -34.16 6.58
N LEU A 175 4.25 -34.11 7.63
CA LEU A 175 2.81 -33.85 7.52
C LEU A 175 2.55 -32.40 7.09
N PRO A 176 1.66 -32.14 6.11
CA PRO A 176 1.32 -30.80 5.69
C PRO A 176 0.56 -30.07 6.80
N ARG A 177 1.01 -28.86 7.17
CA ARG A 177 0.33 -27.97 8.10
C ARG A 177 -0.04 -26.67 7.40
N TRP A 178 -1.27 -26.21 7.60
CA TRP A 178 -1.67 -24.89 7.14
C TRP A 178 -1.06 -23.81 8.05
N ASP A 179 -0.35 -22.86 7.45
CA ASP A 179 0.18 -21.69 8.14
C ASP A 179 -0.51 -20.43 7.57
N ARG A 180 -1.24 -19.72 8.43
CA ARG A 180 -1.99 -18.51 8.07
C ARG A 180 -1.09 -17.33 7.66
N MET A 181 0.19 -17.36 8.05
CA MET A 181 1.16 -16.30 7.84
C MET A 181 2.26 -16.68 6.84
N LYS A 182 2.12 -17.82 6.13
CA LYS A 182 3.15 -18.34 5.22
C LYS A 182 3.66 -17.28 4.23
N PHE A 183 2.74 -16.49 3.67
CA PHE A 183 3.00 -15.46 2.66
C PHE A 183 2.62 -14.06 3.18
N ALA A 184 2.72 -13.84 4.49
CA ALA A 184 2.46 -12.52 5.06
C ALA A 184 3.58 -11.53 4.67
N PRO A 185 3.25 -10.23 4.62
CA PRO A 185 4.22 -9.12 4.59
C PRO A 185 5.21 -9.19 5.76
N GLY A 186 6.34 -8.47 5.64
CA GLY A 186 7.36 -8.39 6.68
C GLY A 186 6.89 -7.62 7.91
N LEU A 187 6.07 -6.58 7.70
CA LEU A 187 5.37 -5.87 8.78
C LEU A 187 3.85 -5.96 8.58
N VAL A 188 3.16 -6.34 9.65
CA VAL A 188 1.70 -6.34 9.73
C VAL A 188 1.31 -5.67 11.04
N GLU A 189 0.63 -4.53 10.97
CA GLU A 189 0.34 -3.73 12.16
C GLU A 189 -1.07 -3.13 12.12
N GLY A 190 -1.73 -3.11 13.28
CA GLY A 190 -3.04 -2.50 13.45
C GLY A 190 -2.92 -1.01 13.71
N LEU A 191 -3.79 -0.21 13.09
CA LEU A 191 -3.84 1.23 13.22
C LEU A 191 -5.17 1.65 13.85
N PRO A 192 -5.19 2.32 15.02
CA PRO A 192 -6.42 2.84 15.59
C PRO A 192 -6.95 4.01 14.75
N VAL A 193 -8.03 3.76 14.01
CA VAL A 193 -8.64 4.70 13.05
C VAL A 193 -10.07 4.98 13.49
N MET A 194 -10.46 6.26 13.52
CA MET A 194 -11.85 6.67 13.74
C MET A 194 -12.66 6.44 12.46
N GLY A 195 -13.84 5.83 12.57
CA GLY A 195 -14.65 5.49 11.40
C GLY A 195 -14.34 4.09 10.84
N GLY A 196 -14.19 3.97 9.53
CA GLY A 196 -14.07 2.68 8.86
C GLY A 196 -13.05 2.63 7.72
N HIS A 197 -13.25 1.66 6.83
CA HIS A 197 -12.31 1.33 5.76
C HIS A 197 -11.93 2.52 4.85
N ALA A 198 -12.84 3.48 4.64
CA ALA A 198 -12.59 4.61 3.76
C ALA A 198 -11.80 5.75 4.44
N ASP A 199 -11.57 5.68 5.74
CA ASP A 199 -11.28 6.87 6.55
C ASP A 199 -9.82 7.03 6.96
N TYR A 200 -8.91 6.17 6.49
CA TYR A 200 -7.49 6.22 6.81
C TYR A 200 -6.82 7.56 6.47
N PHE A 201 -7.25 8.23 5.41
CA PHE A 201 -6.67 9.50 4.95
C PHE A 201 -7.53 10.73 5.31
N ARG A 202 -8.50 10.55 6.21
CA ARG A 202 -9.32 11.66 6.73
C ARG A 202 -8.53 12.51 7.71
N HIS A 203 -8.77 13.81 7.64
CA HIS A 203 -8.09 14.82 8.46
C HIS A 203 -9.07 15.83 9.08
N GLU A 204 -10.37 15.65 8.83
CA GLU A 204 -11.44 16.46 9.37
C GLU A 204 -11.64 16.18 10.88
N PRO A 205 -12.24 17.11 11.64
CA PRO A 205 -12.39 16.98 13.11
C PRO A 205 -13.06 15.67 13.57
N ASP A 206 -14.05 15.18 12.83
CA ASP A 206 -14.77 13.92 13.15
C ASP A 206 -13.86 12.67 13.11
N PHE A 207 -12.68 12.78 12.50
CA PHE A 207 -11.69 11.70 12.36
C PHE A 207 -10.45 11.93 13.21
N THR A 208 -10.58 12.74 14.25
CA THR A 208 -9.52 13.10 15.20
C THR A 208 -9.80 12.44 16.55
N ASP A 209 -8.76 11.92 17.19
CA ASP A 209 -8.89 11.30 18.52
C ASP A 209 -8.76 12.30 19.67
N ALA A 210 -8.81 11.77 20.91
CA ALA A 210 -8.69 12.57 22.13
C ALA A 210 -7.35 13.32 22.24
N ASP A 211 -6.30 12.84 21.58
CA ASP A 211 -4.98 13.47 21.55
C ASP A 211 -4.85 14.50 20.41
N SER A 212 -5.96 14.85 19.76
CA SER A 212 -6.00 15.75 18.60
C SER A 212 -5.20 15.23 17.39
N ILE A 213 -5.07 13.90 17.25
CA ILE A 213 -4.38 13.28 16.12
C ILE A 213 -5.41 12.70 15.14
N CYS A 214 -5.42 13.19 13.90
CA CYS A 214 -6.32 12.69 12.86
C CYS A 214 -5.84 11.37 12.23
N ASN A 215 -6.76 10.63 11.60
CA ASN A 215 -6.45 9.35 10.93
C ASN A 215 -5.30 9.47 9.91
N LEU A 216 -5.29 10.55 9.12
CA LEU A 216 -4.23 10.79 8.15
C LEU A 216 -2.86 10.88 8.83
N ASP A 217 -2.76 11.62 9.94
CA ASP A 217 -1.49 11.77 10.65
C ASP A 217 -1.01 10.44 11.26
N LYS A 218 -1.93 9.64 11.80
CA LYS A 218 -1.61 8.28 12.25
C LYS A 218 -1.07 7.41 11.11
N THR A 219 -1.74 7.47 9.95
CA THR A 219 -1.36 6.73 8.75
C THR A 219 0.02 7.17 8.23
N ILE A 220 0.30 8.47 8.18
CA ILE A 220 1.61 8.97 7.75
C ILE A 220 2.70 8.61 8.76
N ARG A 221 2.42 8.70 10.07
CA ARG A 221 3.37 8.34 11.14
C ARG A 221 3.76 6.87 11.09
N ILE A 222 2.81 5.95 10.91
CA ILE A 222 3.12 4.52 10.85
C ILE A 222 3.91 4.16 9.58
N ILE A 223 3.59 4.80 8.43
CA ILE A 223 4.39 4.69 7.21
C ILE A 223 5.82 5.18 7.46
N ARG A 224 5.98 6.38 8.03
CA ARG A 224 7.29 6.94 8.35
C ARG A 224 8.09 6.02 9.28
N SER A 225 7.47 5.53 10.34
CA SER A 225 8.11 4.63 11.30
C SER A 225 8.65 3.38 10.64
N TRP A 226 7.87 2.77 9.74
CA TRP A 226 8.31 1.59 8.98
C TRP A 226 9.43 1.91 7.98
N LEU A 227 9.45 3.13 7.43
CA LEU A 227 10.46 3.58 6.48
C LEU A 227 11.71 4.18 7.13
N LYS A 228 11.84 4.20 8.47
CA LYS A 228 12.91 4.92 9.18
C LYS A 228 14.33 4.46 8.82
N ASP A 229 14.50 3.20 8.45
CA ASP A 229 15.78 2.63 8.01
C ASP A 229 15.87 2.50 6.47
N TRP A 230 14.97 3.17 5.76
CA TRP A 230 14.89 3.11 4.30
C TRP A 230 15.69 4.21 3.62
N GLY A 231 17.01 3.96 3.53
CA GLY A 231 17.95 4.65 2.62
C GLY A 231 17.85 6.16 2.61
#